data_AF-A0A1M4TEZ4-F1
#
_entry.id   AF-A0A1M4TEZ4-F1
#
_cell.length_a   1.000
_cell.length_b   1.000
_cell.length_c   1.000
_cell.angle_alpha   90.00
_cell.angle_beta   90.00
_cell.angle_gamma   90.00
#
_symmetry.space_group_name_H-M   'P 1'
#
loop_
_entity.id
_entity.type
_entity.pdbx_description
1 polymer ?
#
loop_
_entity_poly.entity_id
_entity_poly.type
_entity_poly.pdbx_seq_one_letter_code
_entity_poly.pdbx_strand_id
1 'polypeptide(L)'
;MDKTVKLRTSNKQLQSTFDSCLVLTKQLIKAKVSDKEFEQYLSLSKRATSFEYENVVWHISDTLFQLPNGYQIFYDFIYNGDTITSFRADFDANLRVIDYRRFNLVAFRKFIDEELPITESKARKIALGNGMKEQGLDLIFYCSTDKFYWECKNDCDGCIYLDIDAKTGNIIGQGKVVYQY
;
A
#
# COMPACT_ATOMS: atom_id res chain seq x y z
N MET A 1 8.18 -19.95 2.00
CA MET A 1 8.00 -20.81 0.81
C MET A 1 6.92 -20.15 -0.03
N ASP A 2 7.33 -19.29 -0.94
CA ASP A 2 6.41 -18.35 -1.57
C ASP A 2 5.53 -19.08 -2.58
N LYS A 3 4.20 -19.07 -2.35
CA LYS A 3 3.26 -19.76 -3.24
C LYS A 3 3.20 -18.97 -4.54
N THR A 4 3.76 -19.54 -5.61
CA THR A 4 3.66 -18.98 -6.97
C THR A 4 2.20 -18.62 -7.25
N VAL A 5 1.95 -17.35 -7.56
CA VAL A 5 0.59 -16.88 -7.86
C VAL A 5 0.25 -17.28 -9.28
N LYS A 6 -0.70 -18.21 -9.39
CA LYS A 6 -1.18 -18.70 -10.69
C LYS A 6 -2.32 -17.82 -11.19
N LEU A 7 -2.11 -17.17 -12.33
CA LEU A 7 -3.12 -16.38 -13.01
C LEU A 7 -4.13 -17.29 -13.72
N ARG A 8 -5.37 -16.81 -13.89
CA ARG A 8 -6.39 -17.51 -14.68
C ARG A 8 -6.18 -17.19 -16.17
N THR A 9 -5.19 -17.83 -16.77
CA THR A 9 -4.84 -17.64 -18.18
C THR A 9 -4.33 -18.94 -18.80
N SER A 10 -4.55 -19.12 -20.09
CA SER A 10 -3.85 -20.11 -20.91
C SER A 10 -2.56 -19.55 -21.52
N ASN A 11 -2.33 -18.24 -21.45
CA ASN A 11 -1.19 -17.55 -22.01
C ASN A 11 0.05 -17.70 -21.10
N LYS A 12 0.96 -18.61 -21.47
CA LYS A 12 2.19 -18.88 -20.71
C LYS A 12 3.12 -17.67 -20.64
N GLN A 13 3.16 -16.85 -21.69
CA GLN A 13 3.99 -15.64 -21.70
C GLN A 13 3.47 -14.64 -20.66
N LEU A 14 2.15 -14.48 -20.55
CA LEU A 14 1.54 -13.60 -19.56
C LEU A 14 1.93 -14.00 -18.13
N GLN A 15 1.83 -15.29 -17.80
CA GLN A 15 2.27 -15.81 -16.50
C GLN A 15 3.76 -15.55 -16.26
N SER A 16 4.62 -15.85 -17.23
CA SER A 16 6.07 -15.67 -17.09
C SER A 16 6.48 -14.21 -16.93
N THR A 17 5.83 -13.29 -17.67
CA THR A 17 6.06 -11.85 -17.53
C THR A 17 5.62 -11.38 -16.15
N PHE A 18 4.44 -11.80 -15.68
CA PHE A 18 3.97 -11.48 -14.34
C PHE A 18 4.91 -12.00 -13.24
N ASP A 19 5.38 -13.24 -13.33
CA ASP A 19 6.35 -13.80 -12.39
C ASP A 19 7.65 -12.98 -12.37
N SER A 20 8.08 -12.46 -13.53
CA SER A 20 9.24 -11.56 -13.63
C SER A 20 8.99 -10.22 -12.94
N CYS A 21 7.80 -9.61 -13.13
CA CYS A 21 7.42 -8.39 -12.40
C CYS A 21 7.43 -8.62 -10.88
N LEU A 22 6.97 -9.78 -10.39
CA LEU A 22 7.02 -10.13 -8.97
C LEU A 22 8.47 -10.20 -8.46
N VAL A 23 9.37 -10.85 -9.20
CA VAL A 23 10.80 -10.94 -8.84
C VAL A 23 11.45 -9.56 -8.81
N LEU A 24 11.23 -8.74 -9.82
CA LEU A 24 11.76 -7.37 -9.90
C LEU A 24 11.23 -6.49 -8.76
N THR A 25 9.94 -6.59 -8.46
CA THR A 25 9.31 -5.86 -7.34
C THR A 25 9.95 -6.23 -6.01
N LYS A 26 10.21 -7.52 -5.78
CA LYS A 26 10.93 -7.98 -4.57
C LYS A 26 12.34 -7.41 -4.51
N GLN A 27 13.07 -7.39 -5.62
CA GLN A 27 14.42 -6.80 -5.66
C GLN A 27 14.39 -5.30 -5.31
N LEU A 28 13.40 -4.55 -5.80
CA LEU A 28 13.22 -3.14 -5.46
C LEU A 28 12.96 -2.96 -3.95
N ILE A 29 12.07 -3.76 -3.36
CA ILE A 29 11.78 -3.71 -1.92
C ILE A 29 13.04 -4.08 -1.10
N LYS A 30 13.78 -5.09 -1.57
CA LYS A 30 14.99 -5.59 -0.90
C LYS A 30 16.15 -4.60 -0.85
N ALA A 31 16.08 -3.48 -1.57
CA ALA A 31 17.01 -2.38 -1.42
C ALA A 31 16.97 -1.73 -0.02
N LYS A 32 15.87 -1.90 0.72
CA LYS A 32 15.67 -1.36 2.07
C LYS A 32 15.12 -2.35 3.07
N VAL A 33 14.79 -3.58 2.67
CA VAL A 33 14.18 -4.63 3.52
C VAL A 33 14.93 -5.94 3.31
N SER A 34 15.41 -6.57 4.38
CA SER A 34 16.08 -7.88 4.27
C SER A 34 15.09 -8.99 3.89
N ASP A 35 15.61 -10.14 3.46
CA ASP A 35 14.77 -11.30 3.12
C ASP A 35 13.89 -11.76 4.29
N LYS A 36 14.44 -11.76 5.51
CA LYS A 36 13.70 -12.15 6.71
C LYS A 36 12.56 -11.17 7.00
N GLU A 37 12.83 -9.88 6.92
CA GLU A 37 11.82 -8.83 7.15
C GLU A 37 10.78 -8.83 6.03
N PHE A 38 11.16 -9.12 4.78
CA PHE A 38 10.24 -9.24 3.67
C PHE A 38 9.17 -10.31 3.94
N GLU A 39 9.61 -11.53 4.29
CA GLU A 39 8.68 -12.63 4.59
C GLU A 39 7.84 -12.36 5.85
N GLN A 40 8.36 -11.55 6.78
CA GLN A 40 7.67 -11.21 8.03
C GLN A 40 6.59 -10.14 7.85
N TYR A 41 6.86 -9.11 7.05
CA TYR A 41 6.04 -7.90 7.02
C TYR A 41 5.36 -7.64 5.68
N LEU A 42 5.78 -8.27 4.58
CA LEU A 42 5.25 -7.96 3.24
C LEU A 42 4.39 -9.11 2.72
N SER A 43 3.22 -8.76 2.20
CA SER A 43 2.30 -9.71 1.58
C SER A 43 1.83 -9.19 0.22
N LEU A 44 1.80 -10.04 -0.80
CA LEU A 44 1.29 -9.63 -2.11
C LEU A 44 -0.19 -9.28 -2.02
N SER A 45 -0.54 -8.04 -2.38
CA SER A 45 -1.91 -7.58 -2.43
C SER A 45 -2.60 -8.09 -3.69
N LYS A 46 -3.29 -9.23 -3.60
CA LYS A 46 -3.98 -9.83 -4.74
C LYS A 46 -5.13 -8.98 -5.28
N ARG A 47 -5.73 -8.15 -4.42
CA ARG A 47 -6.82 -7.24 -4.76
C ARG A 47 -6.30 -6.02 -5.52
N ALA A 48 -5.20 -5.43 -5.07
CA ALA A 48 -4.67 -4.21 -5.67
C ALA A 48 -3.81 -4.50 -6.92
N THR A 49 -3.10 -5.63 -6.95
CA THR A 49 -2.29 -6.02 -8.11
C THR A 49 -3.16 -6.21 -9.34
N SER A 50 -2.77 -5.55 -10.43
CA SER A 50 -3.61 -5.36 -11.60
C SER A 50 -2.82 -5.32 -12.91
N PHE A 51 -3.57 -5.43 -14.00
CA PHE A 51 -3.11 -5.51 -15.38
C PHE A 51 -3.84 -4.45 -16.20
N GLU A 52 -3.10 -3.54 -16.80
CA GLU A 52 -3.65 -2.44 -17.60
C GLU A 52 -3.81 -2.84 -19.06
N TYR A 53 -5.00 -2.61 -19.61
CA TYR A 53 -5.32 -2.72 -21.03
C TYR A 53 -5.89 -1.38 -21.52
N GLU A 54 -6.08 -1.22 -22.83
CA GLU A 54 -6.43 0.07 -23.43
C GLU A 54 -7.60 0.80 -22.75
N ASN A 55 -8.65 0.07 -22.32
CA ASN A 55 -9.87 0.67 -21.76
C ASN A 55 -10.32 0.01 -20.45
N VAL A 56 -9.51 -0.87 -19.87
CA VAL A 56 -9.93 -1.67 -18.72
C VAL A 56 -8.73 -2.11 -17.90
N VAL A 57 -8.94 -2.18 -16.58
CA VAL A 57 -7.99 -2.75 -15.62
C VAL A 57 -8.58 -4.07 -15.11
N TRP A 58 -7.80 -5.13 -15.19
CA TRP A 58 -8.15 -6.44 -14.64
C TRP A 58 -7.24 -6.81 -13.48
N HIS A 59 -7.67 -7.75 -12.65
CA HIS A 59 -6.98 -8.18 -11.44
C HIS A 59 -6.58 -9.66 -11.50
N ILE A 60 -5.80 -10.11 -10.51
CA ILE A 60 -5.32 -11.50 -10.42
C ILE A 60 -6.46 -12.53 -10.43
N SER A 61 -7.63 -12.17 -9.90
CA SER A 61 -8.81 -13.05 -9.85
C SER A 61 -9.50 -13.26 -11.19
N ASP A 62 -9.20 -12.42 -12.18
CA ASP A 62 -9.91 -12.37 -13.44
C ASP A 62 -9.28 -13.29 -14.48
N THR A 63 -10.08 -13.65 -15.49
CA THR A 63 -9.60 -14.45 -16.61
C THR A 63 -8.92 -13.54 -17.63
N LEU A 64 -7.64 -13.79 -17.90
CA LEU A 64 -6.80 -12.96 -18.77
C LEU A 64 -6.47 -13.72 -20.06
N PHE A 65 -6.77 -13.13 -21.21
CA PHE A 65 -6.59 -13.79 -22.52
C PHE A 65 -5.37 -13.27 -23.29
N GLN A 66 -5.02 -12.00 -23.11
CA GLN A 66 -4.00 -11.30 -23.88
C GLN A 66 -3.00 -10.61 -22.95
N LEU A 67 -1.81 -10.31 -23.49
CA LEU A 67 -0.80 -9.54 -22.78
C LEU A 67 -1.32 -8.13 -22.48
N PRO A 68 -1.16 -7.62 -21.25
CA PRO A 68 -1.51 -6.25 -20.90
C PRO A 68 -0.48 -5.25 -21.44
N ASN A 69 -0.87 -3.99 -21.50
CA ASN A 69 0.00 -2.86 -21.81
C ASN A 69 0.91 -2.50 -20.62
N GLY A 70 0.46 -2.80 -19.41
CA GLY A 70 1.21 -2.55 -18.18
C GLY A 70 0.79 -3.46 -17.02
N TYR A 71 1.66 -3.54 -16.02
CA TYR A 71 1.47 -4.32 -14.80
C TYR A 71 1.65 -3.40 -13.60
N GLN A 72 0.73 -3.44 -12.65
CA GLN A 72 0.88 -2.76 -11.36
C GLN A 72 0.97 -3.81 -10.25
N ILE A 73 2.12 -3.92 -9.59
CA ILE A 73 2.37 -4.91 -8.54
C ILE A 73 2.32 -4.23 -7.17
N PHE A 74 1.52 -4.79 -6.27
CA PHE A 74 1.33 -4.24 -4.92
C PHE A 74 1.73 -5.25 -3.84
N TYR A 75 2.54 -4.79 -2.87
CA TYR A 75 2.82 -5.51 -1.64
C TYR A 75 2.36 -4.70 -0.44
N ASP A 76 1.44 -5.26 0.35
CA ASP A 76 0.95 -4.69 1.59
C ASP A 76 2.02 -4.85 2.67
N PHE A 77 2.32 -3.76 3.38
CA PHE A 77 3.20 -3.76 4.55
C PHE A 77 2.35 -3.91 5.81
N ILE A 78 2.46 -5.08 6.43
CA ILE A 78 1.73 -5.50 7.61
C ILE A 78 2.68 -5.38 8.80
N TYR A 79 2.33 -4.56 9.79
CA TYR A 79 3.14 -4.34 10.98
C TYR A 79 2.26 -4.42 12.22
N ASN A 80 2.63 -5.31 13.16
CA ASN A 80 1.85 -5.59 14.38
C ASN A 80 0.37 -5.92 14.13
N GLY A 81 0.06 -6.58 13.02
CA GLY A 81 -1.30 -6.97 12.65
C GLY A 81 -2.08 -5.92 11.85
N ASP A 82 -1.57 -4.70 11.73
CA ASP A 82 -2.18 -3.63 10.94
C ASP A 82 -1.56 -3.59 9.53
N THR A 83 -2.37 -3.38 8.50
CA THR A 83 -1.88 -3.03 7.17
C THR A 83 -1.60 -1.53 7.13
N ILE A 84 -0.33 -1.14 7.14
CA ILE A 84 0.04 0.28 7.26
C ILE A 84 -0.14 1.02 5.93
N THR A 85 0.39 0.45 4.85
CA THR A 85 0.31 0.98 3.49
C THR A 85 0.83 -0.09 2.51
N SER A 86 0.79 0.18 1.21
CA SER A 86 1.24 -0.76 0.17
C SER A 86 2.34 -0.15 -0.69
N PHE A 87 3.39 -0.93 -0.92
CA PHE A 87 4.37 -0.61 -1.97
C PHE A 87 3.77 -0.92 -3.33
N ARG A 88 3.96 -0.01 -4.29
CA ARG A 88 3.53 -0.14 -5.67
C ARG A 88 4.73 -0.02 -6.60
N ALA A 89 4.83 -0.94 -7.56
CA ALA A 89 5.72 -0.85 -8.70
C ALA A 89 4.97 -1.09 -10.00
N ASP A 90 5.19 -0.20 -10.97
CA ASP A 90 4.54 -0.23 -12.27
C ASP A 90 5.54 -0.61 -13.35
N PHE A 91 5.13 -1.51 -14.25
CA PHE A 91 5.94 -2.02 -15.33
C PHE A 91 5.20 -1.87 -16.65
N ASP A 92 5.93 -1.59 -17.73
CA ASP A 92 5.38 -1.71 -19.08
C ASP A 92 5.32 -3.18 -19.53
N ALA A 93 4.74 -3.42 -20.70
CA ALA A 93 4.67 -4.74 -21.33
C ALA A 93 6.05 -5.41 -21.55
N ASN A 94 7.15 -4.64 -21.56
CA ASN A 94 8.51 -5.10 -21.77
C ASN A 94 9.32 -5.24 -20.48
N LEU A 95 8.66 -5.27 -19.32
CA LEU A 95 9.28 -5.39 -17.99
C LEU A 95 10.16 -4.19 -17.57
N ARG A 96 10.05 -3.05 -18.25
CA ARG A 96 10.72 -1.84 -17.79
C ARG A 96 9.92 -1.24 -16.65
N VAL A 97 10.60 -0.91 -15.55
CA VAL A 97 10.01 -0.15 -14.44
C VAL A 97 9.66 1.25 -14.93
N ILE A 98 8.38 1.59 -14.88
CA ILE A 98 7.85 2.92 -15.22
C ILE A 98 7.97 3.83 -13.99
N ASP A 99 7.45 3.38 -12.85
CA ASP A 99 7.45 4.10 -11.60
C ASP A 99 7.41 3.13 -10.40
N TYR A 100 7.89 3.58 -9.25
CA TYR A 100 7.69 2.90 -7.98
C TYR A 100 7.83 3.86 -6.80
N ARG A 101 7.05 3.61 -5.74
CA ARG A 101 6.95 4.53 -4.61
C ARG A 101 8.09 4.36 -3.61
N ARG A 102 9.23 5.00 -3.87
CA ARG A 102 10.44 4.96 -3.02
C ARG A 102 10.19 5.41 -1.57
N PHE A 103 9.31 6.38 -1.35
CA PHE A 103 9.01 6.90 -0.01
C PHE A 103 8.36 5.84 0.90
N ASN A 104 7.58 4.89 0.35
CA ASN A 104 7.07 3.77 1.12
C ASN A 104 8.20 2.91 1.72
N LEU A 105 9.29 2.70 0.99
CA LEU A 105 10.44 1.93 1.50
C LEU A 105 11.14 2.62 2.68
N VAL A 106 11.18 3.96 2.68
CA VAL A 106 11.69 4.73 3.82
C VAL A 106 10.78 4.55 5.02
N ALA A 107 9.46 4.64 4.83
CA ALA A 107 8.49 4.40 5.89
C ALA A 107 8.61 2.98 6.47
N PHE A 108 8.69 1.95 5.62
CA PHE A 108 8.84 0.56 6.06
C PHE A 108 10.05 0.38 6.95
N ARG A 109 11.21 0.90 6.52
CA ARG A 109 12.44 0.83 7.31
C ARG A 109 12.25 1.51 8.67
N LYS A 110 11.64 2.69 8.72
CA LYS A 110 11.37 3.39 9.98
C LYS A 110 10.39 2.66 10.90
N PHE A 111 9.40 1.94 10.38
CA PHE A 111 8.54 1.07 11.20
C PHE A 111 9.31 -0.14 11.74
N ILE A 112 10.10 -0.80 10.90
CA ILE A 112 10.92 -1.95 11.27
C ILE A 112 11.96 -1.59 12.33
N ASP A 113 12.58 -0.42 12.20
CA ASP A 113 13.54 0.12 13.17
C ASP A 113 12.86 0.75 14.40
N GLU A 114 11.54 0.57 14.55
CA GLU A 114 10.70 1.04 15.65
C GLU A 114 10.66 2.57 15.84
N GLU A 115 11.07 3.35 14.84
CA GLU A 115 11.03 4.83 14.86
C GLU A 115 9.61 5.39 14.68
N LEU A 116 8.69 4.61 14.11
CA LEU A 116 7.27 4.96 13.90
C LEU A 116 6.38 3.98 14.67
N PRO A 117 6.16 4.16 15.98
CA PRO A 117 5.44 3.20 16.80
C PRO A 117 3.91 3.28 16.65
N ILE A 118 3.37 4.31 16.00
CA ILE A 118 1.92 4.52 15.86
C ILE A 118 1.43 3.79 14.60
N THR A 119 0.75 2.67 14.83
CA THR A 119 0.10 1.87 13.78
C THR A 119 -1.34 2.34 13.53
N GLU A 120 -2.03 1.77 12.54
CA GLU A 120 -3.42 2.15 12.23
C GLU A 120 -4.33 1.97 13.45
N SER A 121 -4.25 0.83 14.14
CA SER A 121 -5.05 0.55 15.33
C SER A 121 -4.78 1.55 16.46
N LYS A 122 -3.54 2.02 16.61
CA LYS A 122 -3.19 3.04 17.62
C LYS A 122 -3.70 4.43 17.20
N ALA A 123 -3.52 4.81 15.94
CA ALA A 123 -4.04 6.05 15.39
C ALA A 123 -5.57 6.12 15.52
N ARG A 124 -6.27 5.03 15.21
CA ARG A 124 -7.73 4.90 15.39
C ARG A 124 -8.15 5.15 16.83
N LYS A 125 -7.47 4.53 17.81
CA LYS A 125 -7.76 4.77 19.24
C LYS A 125 -7.57 6.23 19.64
N ILE A 126 -6.50 6.87 19.15
CA ILE A 126 -6.26 8.30 19.40
C ILE A 126 -7.36 9.15 18.76
N ALA A 127 -7.73 8.89 17.51
CA ALA A 127 -8.79 9.60 16.79
C ALA A 127 -10.14 9.53 17.53
N LEU A 128 -10.56 8.33 17.94
CA LEU A 128 -11.81 8.14 18.70
C LEU A 128 -11.76 8.84 20.06
N GLY A 129 -10.61 8.79 20.74
CA GLY A 129 -10.37 9.52 21.99
C GLY A 129 -10.46 11.05 21.82
N ASN A 130 -10.38 11.56 20.59
CA ASN A 130 -10.47 12.98 20.24
C ASN A 130 -11.78 13.33 19.51
N GLY A 131 -12.84 12.55 19.75
CA GLY A 131 -14.20 12.90 19.33
C GLY A 131 -14.57 12.51 17.91
N MET A 132 -13.72 11.77 17.19
CA MET A 132 -14.10 11.11 15.95
C MET A 132 -15.05 9.94 16.22
N LYS A 133 -15.90 9.60 15.24
CA LYS A 133 -16.88 8.51 15.35
C LYS A 133 -16.32 7.25 14.71
N GLU A 134 -16.57 6.06 15.25
CA GLU A 134 -16.15 4.80 14.60
C GLU A 134 -16.77 4.62 13.22
N GLN A 135 -18.07 4.93 13.09
CA GLN A 135 -18.78 4.76 11.85
C GLN A 135 -18.25 5.74 10.79
N GLY A 136 -17.80 5.18 9.66
CA GLY A 136 -17.26 5.96 8.55
C GLY A 136 -15.89 6.57 8.81
N LEU A 137 -15.17 6.11 9.84
CA LEU A 137 -13.79 6.55 10.11
C LEU A 137 -12.81 5.81 9.19
N ASP A 138 -12.27 6.57 8.24
CA ASP A 138 -11.18 6.16 7.37
C ASP A 138 -9.84 6.68 7.90
N LEU A 139 -8.80 5.85 7.76
CA LEU A 139 -7.44 6.16 8.16
C LEU A 139 -6.51 5.89 7.00
N ILE A 140 -5.78 6.93 6.58
CA ILE A 140 -4.81 6.84 5.52
C ILE A 140 -3.45 7.23 6.08
N PHE A 141 -2.47 6.34 5.92
CA PHE A 141 -1.09 6.66 6.24
C PHE A 141 -0.46 7.50 5.14
N TYR A 142 -0.12 8.74 5.47
CA TYR A 142 0.64 9.63 4.59
C TYR A 142 2.12 9.55 4.94
N CYS A 143 2.94 9.30 3.92
CA CYS A 143 4.38 9.31 4.04
C CYS A 143 5.06 10.07 2.91
N SER A 144 5.99 10.93 3.28
CA SER A 144 6.98 11.54 2.40
C SER A 144 8.38 11.13 2.86
N THR A 145 9.41 11.84 2.40
CA THR A 145 10.79 11.60 2.87
C THR A 145 10.98 11.99 4.34
N ASP A 146 10.23 12.99 4.80
CA ASP A 146 10.42 13.68 6.08
C ASP A 146 9.18 13.72 6.98
N LYS A 147 7.98 13.42 6.45
CA LYS A 147 6.71 13.45 7.18
C LYS A 147 6.04 12.09 7.16
N PHE A 148 5.56 11.67 8.32
CA PHE A 148 4.88 10.39 8.52
C PHE A 148 3.72 10.61 9.48
N TYR A 149 2.49 10.53 9.00
CA TYR A 149 1.31 10.76 9.83
C TYR A 149 0.10 9.97 9.33
N TRP A 150 -0.84 9.75 10.22
CA TRP A 150 -2.14 9.18 9.93
C TRP A 150 -3.14 10.31 9.75
N GLU A 151 -3.68 10.42 8.56
CA GLU A 151 -4.86 11.25 8.32
C GLU A 151 -6.10 10.43 8.67
N CYS A 152 -6.90 10.94 9.59
CA CYS A 152 -8.12 10.32 10.09
C CYS A 152 -9.30 11.19 9.65
N LYS A 153 -10.27 10.63 8.92
CA LYS A 153 -11.45 11.35 8.42
C LYS A 153 -12.71 10.55 8.65
N ASN A 154 -13.77 11.22 9.12
CA ASN A 154 -15.12 10.65 9.03
C ASN A 154 -15.73 11.00 7.67
N ASP A 155 -16.37 10.03 7.01
CA ASP A 155 -17.09 10.22 5.74
C ASP A 155 -18.40 11.00 5.93
N CYS A 156 -18.28 12.29 6.25
CA CYS A 156 -19.39 13.23 6.35
C CYS A 156 -18.91 14.69 6.24
N ASP A 157 -19.70 15.52 5.57
CA ASP A 157 -19.41 16.95 5.45
C ASP A 157 -19.45 17.66 6.81
N GLY A 158 -18.48 18.55 7.05
CA GLY A 158 -18.34 19.27 8.32
C GLY A 158 -17.84 18.44 9.50
N CYS A 159 -17.59 17.14 9.33
CA CYS A 159 -17.04 16.27 10.36
C CYS A 159 -15.55 16.53 10.59
N ILE A 160 -15.07 16.20 11.79
CA ILE A 160 -13.68 16.42 12.17
C ILE A 160 -12.76 15.57 11.27
N TYR A 161 -11.64 16.15 10.86
CA TYR A 161 -10.46 15.38 10.46
C TYR A 161 -9.30 15.68 11.41
N LEU A 162 -8.42 14.70 11.59
CA LEU A 162 -7.22 14.80 12.42
C LEU A 162 -6.02 14.24 11.66
N ASP A 163 -4.87 14.89 11.80
CA ASP A 163 -3.57 14.34 11.41
C ASP A 163 -2.79 13.98 12.67
N ILE A 164 -2.41 12.70 12.78
CA ILE A 164 -1.73 12.14 13.95
C ILE A 164 -0.32 11.76 13.55
N ASP A 165 0.68 12.39 14.19
CA ASP A 165 2.09 12.10 13.94
C ASP A 165 2.42 10.64 14.23
N ALA A 166 2.99 9.93 13.25
CA ALA A 166 3.21 8.50 13.35
C ALA A 166 4.36 8.10 14.29
N LYS A 167 5.17 9.08 14.72
CA LYS A 167 6.26 8.88 15.67
C LYS A 167 5.80 9.03 17.12
N THR A 168 5.00 10.04 17.38
CA THR A 168 4.66 10.52 18.74
C THR A 168 3.22 10.24 19.14
N GLY A 169 2.31 10.10 18.18
CA GLY A 169 0.86 10.02 18.43
C GLY A 169 0.23 11.37 18.74
N ASN A 170 0.98 12.47 18.64
CA ASN A 170 0.45 13.81 18.84
C ASN A 170 -0.42 14.23 17.64
N ILE A 171 -1.45 15.02 17.91
CA ILE A 171 -2.25 15.68 16.86
C ILE A 171 -1.43 16.84 16.32
N ILE A 172 -1.14 16.81 15.02
CA ILE A 172 -0.35 17.82 14.31
C ILE A 172 -1.18 18.61 13.29
N GLY A 173 -2.39 18.14 12.99
CA GLY A 173 -3.35 18.79 12.10
C GLY A 173 -4.77 18.48 12.55
N GLN A 174 -5.68 19.45 12.39
CA GLN A 174 -7.10 19.26 12.66
C GLN A 174 -7.94 20.22 11.82
N GLY A 175 -9.16 19.82 11.51
CA GLY A 175 -10.13 20.71 10.90
C GLY A 175 -11.44 20.00 10.59
N LYS A 176 -12.10 20.41 9.51
CA LYS A 176 -13.34 19.79 9.04
C LYS A 176 -13.20 19.28 7.62
N VAL A 177 -13.79 18.13 7.35
CA VAL A 177 -13.99 17.61 6.00
C VAL A 177 -14.93 18.56 5.26
N VAL A 178 -14.58 18.94 4.04
CA VAL A 178 -15.41 19.77 3.15
C VAL A 178 -15.50 19.07 1.81
N TYR A 179 -16.69 18.60 1.45
CA TYR A 179 -16.94 18.06 0.11
C TYR A 179 -17.37 19.19 -0.82
N GLN A 180 -16.57 19.47 -1.85
CA GLN A 180 -16.97 20.37 -2.94
C GLN A 180 -17.79 19.55 -3.95
N TYR A 181 -19.09 19.84 -4.01
CA TYR A 181 -20.03 19.30 -5.02
C TYR A 181 -20.05 20.16 -6.28
#